data_AF-A0A3N6FP69-F1
#
_entry.id   AF-A0A3N6FP69-F1
#
_cell.length_a   1.000
_cell.length_b   1.000
_cell.length_c   1.000
_cell.angle_alpha   90.00
_cell.angle_beta   90.00
_cell.angle_gamma   90.00
#
_symmetry.space_group_name_H-M   'P 1'
#
loop_
_entity.id
_entity.type
_entity.pdbx_description
1 polymer ?
#
loop_
_entity_poly.entity_id
_entity_poly.type
_entity_poly.pdbx_seq_one_letter_code
_entity_poly.pdbx_strand_id
1 'polypeptide(L)'
;MSADLAPYVGAATVIGAAAVTWAARLASTARTTEAAVFTEPEPGVRYLRCDTPRCAHMTRPHRPQADGTWVCSNCGDEKGGSL
;
A
#
# COMPACT_ATOMS: atom_id res chain seq x y z
N MET A 1 30.45 -33.47 -29.15
CA MET A 1 29.51 -32.37 -29.49
C MET A 1 30.32 -31.32 -30.24
N SER A 2 29.91 -30.91 -31.44
CA SER A 2 30.69 -29.96 -32.26
C SER A 2 30.80 -28.62 -31.55
N ALA A 3 31.98 -28.01 -31.55
CA ALA A 3 32.24 -26.69 -30.96
C ALA A 3 31.34 -25.59 -31.56
N ASP A 4 30.81 -25.82 -32.76
CA ASP A 4 29.92 -24.91 -33.49
C ASP A 4 28.53 -24.77 -32.86
N LEU A 5 28.11 -25.70 -32.00
CA LEU A 5 26.79 -25.64 -31.35
C LEU A 5 26.79 -24.80 -30.06
N ALA A 6 27.95 -24.64 -29.42
CA ALA A 6 28.10 -23.87 -28.18
C ALA A 6 27.55 -22.43 -28.26
N PRO A 7 27.81 -21.63 -29.32
CA PRO A 7 27.23 -20.28 -29.42
C PRO A 7 25.71 -20.27 -29.55
N TYR A 8 25.12 -21.27 -30.22
CA TYR A 8 23.66 -21.37 -30.37
C TYR A 8 22.98 -21.78 -29.06
N VAL A 9 23.60 -22.69 -28.30
CA VAL A 9 23.12 -23.05 -26.96
C VAL A 9 23.19 -21.83 -26.04
N GLY A 10 24.30 -21.09 -26.06
CA GLY A 10 24.44 -19.84 -25.30
C GLY A 10 23.36 -18.82 -25.65
N ALA A 11 23.14 -18.55 -26.94
CA ALA A 11 22.09 -17.63 -27.39
C ALA A 11 20.69 -18.07 -26.95
N ALA A 12 20.37 -19.37 -27.05
CA ALA A 12 19.08 -19.90 -26.63
C ALA A 12 18.85 -19.71 -25.12
N THR A 13 19.87 -19.90 -24.29
CA THR A 13 19.74 -19.68 -22.84
C THR A 13 19.48 -18.22 -22.47
N VAL A 14 20.16 -17.27 -23.13
CA VAL A 14 19.96 -15.83 -22.89
C VAL A 14 18.57 -15.40 -23.32
N ILE A 15 18.09 -15.84 -24.48
CA ILE A 15 16.74 -15.54 -24.97
C ILE A 15 15.70 -16.12 -24.01
N GLY A 16 15.87 -17.35 -23.55
CA GLY A 16 14.99 -17.98 -22.57
C GLY A 16 14.94 -17.20 -21.26
N ALA A 17 16.09 -16.82 -20.71
CA ALA A 17 16.18 -16.04 -19.47
C ALA A 17 15.51 -14.67 -19.61
N ALA A 18 15.69 -13.99 -20.75
CA ALA A 18 15.04 -12.71 -21.03
C ALA A 18 13.51 -12.84 -21.11
N ALA A 19 13.01 -13.87 -21.80
CA ALA A 19 11.58 -14.15 -21.92
C ALA A 19 10.93 -14.43 -20.55
N VAL A 20 11.56 -15.25 -19.71
CA VAL A 20 11.09 -15.55 -18.36
C VAL A 20 11.08 -14.29 -17.49
N THR A 21 12.15 -13.50 -17.54
CA THR A 21 12.24 -12.25 -16.77
C THR A 21 11.16 -11.25 -17.18
N TRP A 22 10.90 -11.11 -18.48
CA TRP A 22 9.86 -10.25 -19.00
C TRP A 22 8.46 -10.72 -18.57
N ALA A 23 8.17 -12.02 -18.69
CA ALA A 23 6.91 -12.62 -18.25
C ALA A 23 6.67 -12.43 -16.75
N ALA A 24 7.69 -12.62 -15.92
CA ALA A 24 7.61 -12.41 -14.47
C ALA A 24 7.28 -10.95 -14.10
N ARG A 25 7.87 -9.98 -14.82
CA ARG A 25 7.54 -8.56 -14.63
C ARG A 25 6.09 -8.26 -14.99
N LEU A 26 5.59 -8.81 -16.10
CA LEU A 26 4.20 -8.63 -16.51
C LEU A 26 3.21 -9.31 -15.56
N ALA A 27 3.53 -10.49 -15.03
CA ALA A 27 2.66 -11.19 -14.09
C ALA A 27 2.34 -10.34 -12.84
N SER A 28 3.29 -9.54 -12.36
CA SER A 28 3.07 -8.63 -11.22
C SER A 28 2.10 -7.47 -11.53
N THR A 29 1.92 -7.12 -12.81
CA THR A 29 0.94 -6.13 -13.25
C THR A 29 -0.44 -6.72 -13.49
N ALA A 30 -0.52 -8.05 -13.70
CA ALA A 30 -1.76 -8.81 -13.71
C ALA A 30 -2.26 -9.03 -12.27
N ARG A 31 -2.42 -7.94 -11.51
CA ARG A 31 -3.22 -7.98 -10.29
C ARG A 31 -4.65 -8.28 -10.71
N THR A 32 -5.27 -9.25 -10.04
CA THR A 32 -6.70 -9.47 -10.16
C THR A 32 -7.40 -8.15 -9.90
N THR A 33 -8.31 -7.77 -10.80
CA THR A 33 -9.10 -6.54 -10.68
C THR A 33 -10.21 -6.75 -9.65
N GLU A 34 -9.86 -7.27 -8.47
CA GLU A 34 -10.76 -7.15 -7.34
C GLU A 34 -10.71 -5.68 -6.96
N ALA A 35 -11.72 -4.94 -7.41
CA ALA A 35 -11.86 -3.55 -7.07
C ALA A 35 -11.86 -3.47 -5.55
N ALA A 36 -10.89 -2.77 -4.98
CA ALA A 36 -10.90 -2.50 -3.55
C ALA A 36 -12.24 -1.85 -3.21
N VAL A 37 -12.99 -2.46 -2.29
CA VAL A 37 -14.29 -1.93 -1.88
C VAL A 37 -14.04 -0.59 -1.21
N PHE A 38 -14.49 0.48 -1.85
CA PHE A 38 -14.47 1.79 -1.22
C PHE A 38 -15.48 1.78 -0.07
N THR A 39 -15.00 2.09 1.13
CA THR A 39 -15.85 2.32 2.29
C THR A 39 -15.88 3.82 2.55
N GLU A 40 -17.06 4.42 2.47
CA GLU A 40 -17.24 5.83 2.80
C GLU A 40 -16.82 6.07 4.26
N PRO A 41 -15.99 7.10 4.54
CA PRO A 41 -15.70 7.50 5.90
C PRO A 41 -16.97 7.82 6.71
N GLU A 42 -16.95 7.50 8.00
CA GLU A 42 -18.03 7.86 8.93
C GLU A 42 -18.27 9.39 8.87
N PRO A 43 -19.54 9.85 8.71
CA PRO A 43 -19.84 11.27 8.58
C PRO A 43 -19.29 12.10 9.74
N GLY A 44 -18.71 13.26 9.43
CA GLY A 44 -18.16 14.19 10.42
C GLY A 44 -16.80 13.80 10.99
N VAL A 45 -16.28 12.59 10.72
CA VAL A 45 -14.94 12.19 11.14
C VAL A 45 -13.87 12.94 10.35
N ARG A 46 -12.77 13.30 11.04
CA ARG A 46 -11.57 13.86 10.41
C ARG A 46 -10.39 12.92 10.55
N TYR A 47 -9.61 12.80 9.49
CA TYR A 47 -8.33 12.11 9.52
C TYR A 47 -7.24 13.08 9.97
N LEU A 48 -6.93 13.05 11.26
CA LEU A 48 -5.92 13.91 11.87
C LEU A 48 -4.70 13.07 12.28
N ARG A 49 -3.50 13.65 12.19
CA ARG A 49 -2.30 13.05 12.80
C ARG A 49 -2.59 12.85 14.29
N CYS A 50 -2.40 11.67 14.83
CA CYS A 50 -2.49 11.42 16.26
C CYS A 50 -1.09 11.60 16.88
N ASP A 51 -0.93 12.28 18.02
CA ASP A 51 0.42 12.55 18.56
C ASP A 51 0.87 11.53 19.61
N THR A 52 0.04 10.54 19.94
CA THR A 52 0.41 9.47 20.87
C THR A 52 1.29 8.38 20.22
N PRO A 53 2.28 7.85 20.95
CA PRO A 53 3.07 6.69 20.54
C PRO A 53 2.22 5.45 20.28
N ARG A 54 1.07 5.29 20.96
CA ARG A 54 0.14 4.15 20.72
C ARG A 54 -0.40 4.11 19.29
N CYS A 55 -0.42 5.27 18.62
CA CYS A 55 -0.82 5.39 17.22
C CYS A 55 0.40 5.56 16.28
N ALA A 56 1.63 5.42 16.79
CA ALA A 56 2.87 5.60 16.05
C ALA A 56 2.93 6.94 15.28
N HIS A 57 2.33 7.98 15.84
CA HIS A 57 2.20 9.29 15.21
C HIS A 57 1.50 9.31 13.83
N MET A 58 0.71 8.28 13.51
CA MET A 58 0.00 8.17 12.23
C MET A 58 -1.30 8.97 12.20
N THR A 59 -1.76 9.27 10.99
CA THR A 59 -3.10 9.81 10.76
C THR A 59 -4.16 8.76 11.08
N ARG A 60 -5.09 9.10 11.97
CA ARG A 60 -6.18 8.22 12.40
C ARG A 60 -7.52 8.97 12.34
N PRO A 61 -8.64 8.25 12.24
CA PRO A 61 -9.96 8.86 12.34
C PRO A 61 -10.16 9.46 13.74
N HIS A 62 -10.60 10.72 13.81
CA HIS A 62 -11.00 11.39 15.04
C HIS A 62 -12.47 11.81 14.94
N ARG A 63 -13.25 11.53 15.98
CA ARG A 63 -14.67 11.87 16.06
C ARG A 63 -14.86 13.23 16.73
N PRO A 64 -15.72 14.10 16.19
CA PRO A 64 -16.03 15.37 16.83
C PRO A 64 -16.77 15.14 18.15
N GLN A 65 -16.47 15.97 19.13
CA GLN A 65 -17.16 16.01 20.41
C GLN A 65 -17.99 17.29 20.53
N ALA A 66 -18.91 17.31 21.50
CA ALA A 66 -19.82 18.44 21.73
C ALA A 66 -19.10 19.74 22.13
N ASP A 67 -17.91 19.62 22.72
CA ASP A 67 -17.05 20.72 23.16
C ASP A 67 -16.11 21.26 22.07
N GLY A 68 -16.24 20.75 20.84
CA GLY A 68 -15.39 21.14 19.70
C GLY A 68 -14.03 20.45 19.67
N THR A 69 -13.76 19.50 20.57
CA THR A 69 -12.59 18.62 20.50
C THR A 69 -12.81 17.46 19.52
N TRP A 70 -11.71 16.76 19.21
CA TRP A 70 -11.65 15.63 18.29
C TRP A 70 -10.97 14.46 18.98
N VAL A 71 -11.69 13.36 19.21
CA VAL A 71 -11.18 12.19 19.93
C VAL A 71 -10.74 11.11 18.95
N CYS A 72 -9.50 10.64 19.08
CA CYS A 72 -8.95 9.56 18.26
C CYS A 72 -9.69 8.24 18.47
N SER A 73 -10.18 7.61 17.40
CA SER A 73 -10.92 6.34 17.48
C SER A 73 -10.07 5.14 17.91
N ASN A 74 -8.74 5.23 17.83
CA ASN A 74 -7.83 4.14 18.19
C ASN A 74 -7.31 4.20 19.63
N CYS A 75 -7.10 5.41 20.16
CA CYS A 75 -6.39 5.58 21.44
C CYS A 75 -7.06 6.55 22.42
N GLY A 76 -8.11 7.26 22.00
CA GLY A 76 -8.83 8.23 22.84
C GLY A 76 -8.14 9.58 23.01
N ASP A 77 -6.99 9.81 22.38
CA ASP A 77 -6.28 11.10 22.45
C ASP A 77 -7.13 12.24 21.85
N GLU A 78 -7.20 13.36 22.56
CA GLU A 78 -8.02 14.52 22.22
C GLU A 78 -7.20 15.58 21.48
N LYS A 79 -7.81 16.20 20.46
CA LYS A 79 -7.23 17.30 19.69
C LYS A 79 -8.21 18.45 19.50
N GLY A 80 -7.69 19.67 19.48
CA GLY A 80 -8.52 20.86 19.33
C GLY A 80 -9.21 21.25 20.62
N GLY A 81 -10.32 21.98 20.51
CA GLY A 81 -10.93 22.73 21.60
C GLY A 81 -10.53 24.21 21.53
N SER A 82 -11.52 25.08 21.40
CA SER A 82 -11.36 26.49 21.75
C SER A 82 -11.67 26.62 23.23
N LEU A 83 -10.74 27.18 24.00
CA LEU A 83 -11.09 27.84 25.26
C LEU A 83 -12.13 28.93 25.00
#